data_AF-E6KUU0-F1
#
_entry.id   AF-E6KUU0-F1
#
_cell.length_a   1.000
_cell.length_b   1.000
_cell.length_c   1.000
_cell.angle_alpha   90.00
_cell.angle_beta   90.00
_cell.angle_gamma   90.00
#
_symmetry.space_group_name_H-M   'P 1'
#
loop_
_entity.id
_entity.type
_entity.pdbx_description
1 polymer ?
#
loop_
_entity_poly.entity_id
_entity_poly.type
_entity_poly.pdbx_seq_one_letter_code
_entity_poly.pdbx_strand_id
1 'polypeptide(L)' 'MKMHIYGPCGQDCPTVLIIHPMLSSALSMKAALCDHMGSGLRFLVPDLSAHGDEAGVPYVAAAAEAAVINE' A
#
# COMPACT_ATOMS: atom_id res chain seq x y z
N MET A 1 3.90 -7.90 5.41
CA MET A 1 3.14 -6.92 4.60
C MET A 1 3.72 -5.53 4.83
N LYS A 2 4.11 -4.84 3.76
CA LYS A 2 4.64 -3.48 3.84
C LYS A 2 3.58 -2.51 3.35
N MET A 3 3.17 -1.58 4.21
CA MET A 3 2.24 -0.52 3.84
C MET A 3 3.00 0.67 3.27
N HIS A 4 2.79 1.00 2.00
CA HIS A 4 3.32 2.23 1.41
C HIS A 4 2.30 3.36 1.53
N ILE A 5 2.76 4.55 1.90
CA ILE A 5 1.91 5.73 2.07
C ILE A 5 2.36 6.79 1.06
N TYR A 6 1.44 7.26 0.22
CA TYR A 6 1.69 8.34 -0.73
C TYR A 6 0.72 9.50 -0.53
N GLY A 7 1.15 10.72 -0.87
CA GLY A 7 0.35 11.93 -0.70
C GLY A 7 0.48 12.58 0.68
N PRO A 8 -0.23 13.69 0.92
CA PRO A 8 -0.11 14.48 2.15
C PRO A 8 -0.58 13.72 3.39
N CYS A 9 0.11 13.93 4.51
CA CYS A 9 -0.17 13.32 5.82
C CYS A 9 -0.83 14.37 6.76
N GLY A 10 -1.95 14.94 6.34
CA GLY A 10 -2.71 15.90 7.15
C GLY A 10 -3.83 15.21 7.94
N GLN A 11 -4.16 15.75 9.12
CA GLN A 11 -5.45 15.48 9.77
C GLN A 11 -6.55 15.97 8.79
N ASP A 12 -7.51 15.12 8.43
CA ASP A 12 -8.63 15.38 7.50
C ASP A 12 -8.40 15.22 5.99
N CYS A 13 -7.28 14.64 5.54
CA CYS A 13 -7.15 14.25 4.13
C CYS A 13 -7.97 12.97 3.81
N PRO A 14 -8.79 12.94 2.73
CA PRO A 14 -9.47 11.72 2.31
C PRO A 14 -8.46 10.62 2.01
N THR A 15 -8.66 9.45 2.63
CA THR A 15 -7.76 8.30 2.51
C THR A 15 -8.33 7.26 1.55
N VAL A 16 -7.49 6.79 0.63
CA VAL A 16 -7.82 5.77 -0.38
C VAL A 16 -6.92 4.57 -0.18
N LEU A 17 -7.51 3.39 -0.02
CA LEU A 17 -6.80 2.12 -0.03
C LEU A 17 -6.77 1.57 -1.46
N ILE A 18 -5.59 1.37 -2.03
CA ILE A 18 -5.43 0.73 -3.33
C ILE A 18 -4.86 -0.67 -3.14
N ILE A 19 -5.63 -1.67 -3.53
CA ILE A 19 -5.19 -3.06 -3.58
C ILE A 19 -4.77 -3.36 -5.02
N HIS A 20 -3.48 -3.65 -5.20
CA HIS A 20 -2.94 -3.98 -6.52
C HIS A 20 -3.41 -5.39 -6.98
N PRO A 21 -3.52 -5.64 -8.29
CA PRO A 21 -3.79 -6.98 -8.80
C PRO A 21 -2.57 -7.91 -8.62
N MET A 22 -2.76 -9.20 -8.85
CA MET A 22 -1.68 -10.19 -8.88
C MET A 22 -0.54 -9.76 -9.81
N LEU A 23 0.71 -10.11 -9.45
CA LEU A 23 1.94 -9.79 -10.19
C LEU A 23 2.23 -8.29 -10.33
N SER A 24 1.61 -7.46 -9.49
CA SER A 24 1.88 -6.03 -9.39
C SER A 24 2.51 -5.68 -8.04
N SER A 25 2.61 -4.38 -7.74
CA SER A 25 3.16 -3.85 -6.49
C SER A 25 2.59 -2.48 -6.16
N ALA A 26 2.86 -2.01 -4.95
CA ALA A 26 2.57 -0.66 -4.53
C ALA A 26 3.22 0.40 -5.43
N LEU A 27 4.48 0.17 -5.83
CA LEU A 27 5.19 1.07 -6.74
C LEU A 27 4.49 1.17 -8.10
N SER A 28 4.02 0.04 -8.64
CA SER A 28 3.27 0.01 -9.90
C SER A 28 1.94 0.76 -9.78
N MET A 29 1.21 0.62 -8.66
CA MET A 29 -0.04 1.34 -8.42
C MET A 29 0.17 2.84 -8.18
N LYS A 30 1.30 3.24 -7.59
CA LYS A 30 1.68 4.65 -7.50
C LYS A 30 1.73 5.27 -8.89
N ALA A 31 2.51 4.65 -9.78
CA ALA A 31 2.72 5.12 -11.14
C ALA A 31 1.43 5.07 -11.98
N ALA A 32 0.65 3.99 -11.89
CA ALA A 32 -0.54 3.81 -12.71
C ALA A 32 -1.74 4.64 -12.24
N LEU A 33 -1.91 4.83 -10.94
CA LEU A 33 -3.12 5.43 -10.35
C LEU A 33 -2.82 6.66 -9.50
N CYS A 34 -2.02 6.51 -8.43
CA CYS A 34 -1.88 7.56 -7.42
C CYS A 34 -1.36 8.88 -8.00
N ASP A 35 -0.37 8.81 -8.90
CA ASP A 35 0.23 9.98 -9.55
C ASP A 35 -0.76 10.72 -10.50
N HIS A 36 -1.89 10.10 -10.83
CA HIS A 36 -2.89 10.63 -11.77
C HIS A 36 -4.23 11.02 -11.11
N MET A 37 -4.51 10.58 -9.87
CA MET A 37 -5.80 10.78 -9.19
C MET A 37 -5.96 12.17 -8.55
N GLY A 38 -4.97 13.05 -8.66
CA GLY A 38 -5.03 14.44 -8.20
C GLY A 38 -4.39 14.67 -6.82
N SER A 39 -4.22 15.95 -6.47
CA SER A 39 -3.63 16.35 -5.19
C SER A 39 -4.66 16.31 -4.05
N GLY A 40 -4.19 16.13 -2.82
CA GLY A 40 -5.03 16.16 -1.61
C GLY A 40 -5.58 14.80 -1.14
N LEU A 41 -5.30 13.72 -1.87
CA LEU A 41 -5.61 12.35 -1.45
C LEU A 41 -4.41 11.70 -0.76
N ARG A 42 -4.68 10.95 0.31
CA ARG A 42 -3.71 10.06 0.95
C ARG A 42 -3.94 8.63 0.47
N PHE A 43 -2.93 8.02 -0.12
CA PHE A 43 -3.00 6.65 -0.62
C PHE A 43 -2.29 5.70 0.34
N LEU A 44 -2.97 4.61 0.68
CA LEU A 44 -2.42 3.45 1.35
C LEU A 44 -2.33 2.34 0.31
N VAL A 45 -1.14 1.84 0.05
CA VAL A 45 -0.90 0.84 -0.98
C VAL A 45 -0.02 -0.27 -0.39
N PRO A 46 -0.60 -1.37 0.11
CA PRO A 46 0.18 -2.46 0.65
C PRO A 46 0.83 -3.25 -0.49
N ASP A 47 2.09 -3.64 -0.29
CA ASP A 47 2.61 -4.83 -0.94
C ASP A 47 2.11 -6.04 -0.15
N LEU A 48 1.25 -6.84 -0.79
CA LEU A 48 0.75 -8.09 -0.21
C LEU A 48 1.82 -9.18 -0.29
N SER A 49 1.67 -10.23 0.53
CA SER A 49 2.56 -11.38 0.52
C SER A 49 2.95 -11.85 -0.89
N ALA A 50 4.25 -12.13 -1.07
CA ALA A 50 4.86 -12.55 -2.33
C ALA A 50 4.82 -11.50 -3.47
N HIS A 51 4.54 -10.22 -3.17
CA HIS A 51 4.51 -9.13 -4.15
C HIS A 51 5.35 -7.94 -3.70
N GLY A 52 5.85 -7.16 -4.67
CA GLY A 52 6.65 -5.95 -4.42
C GLY A 52 7.79 -6.18 -3.43
N ASP A 53 7.87 -5.35 -2.40
CA ASP A 53 8.90 -5.45 -1.35
C ASP A 53 8.72 -6.70 -0.45
N GLU A 54 7.56 -7.36 -0.48
CA GLU A 54 7.26 -8.59 0.24
C GLU A 54 7.50 -9.86 -0.60
N ALA A 55 8.04 -9.74 -1.82
CA ALA A 55 8.25 -10.87 -2.73
C ALA A 55 9.16 -11.97 -2.17
N GLY A 56 10.15 -11.59 -1.37
CA GLY A 56 11.11 -12.51 -0.73
C GLY A 56 10.79 -12.84 0.73
N VAL A 57 9.70 -12.30 1.29
CA VAL A 57 9.37 -12.46 2.70
C VAL A 57 8.47 -13.69 2.86
N PRO A 58 8.86 -14.71 3.67
CA PRO A 58 7.99 -15.84 3.93
C PRO A 58 6.70 -15.41 4.61
N TYR A 59 5.57 -15.81 4.04
CA TYR A 59 4.27 -15.62 4.70
C TYR A 59 4.20 -16.43 6.00
N VAL A 60 3.77 -15.79 7.07
CA VAL A 60 3.60 -16.42 8.40
C VAL A 60 2.12 -16.62 8.71
N ALA A 61 1.37 -15.52 8.81
CA ALA A 61 -0.06 -15.53 9.08
C ALA A 61 -0.68 -14.16 8.79
N ALA A 62 -1.98 -14.13 8.46
CA ALA A 62 -2.72 -12.88 8.26
C ALA A 62 -2.72 -12.00 9.53
N ALA A 63 -2.77 -12.61 10.72
CA ALA A 63 -2.68 -11.88 11.98
C ALA A 63 -1.33 -11.14 12.15
N ALA A 64 -0.23 -11.75 11.68
CA ALA A 64 1.09 -11.13 11.72
C ALA A 64 1.18 -9.96 10.72
N GLU A 65 0.59 -10.09 9.54
CA GLU A 65 0.50 -8.99 8.57
C GLU A 65 -0.42 -7.86 9.04
N ALA A 66 -1.49 -8.17 9.77
CA ALA A 66 -2.39 -7.14 10.32
C ALA A 66 -1.73 -6.33 11.45
N ALA A 67 -0.84 -6.94 12.24
CA ALA A 67 -0.17 -6.28 13.34
C ALA A 67 0.67 -5.06 12.89
N VAL A 68 1.24 -5.11 11.69
CA VAL A 68 2.09 -4.03 11.15
C VAL A 68 1.31 -2.83 10.60
N ILE A 69 -0.03 -2.90 10.56
CA ILE A 69 -0.89 -1.83 10.03
C ILE A 69 -1.06 -0.68 11.04
N ASN A 70 -0.84 -0.95 12.34
CA ASN A 70 -1.17 -0.04 13.44
C ASN A 70 -0.01 0.10 14.43
N GLU A 71 1.16 0.52 13.93
CA GLU A 71 2.30 0.98 14.75
C GLU A 71 2.53 2.48 14.60
#